data_AF-A0A3N5IV12-F1
#
_entry.id   AF-A0A3N5IV12-F1
#
_cell.length_a   1.000
_cell.length_b   1.000
_cell.length_c   1.000
_cell.angle_alpha   90.00
_cell.angle_beta   90.00
_cell.angle_gamma   90.00
#
_symmetry.space_group_name_H-M   'P 1'
#
loop_
_entity.id
_entity.type
_entity.pdbx_description
1 polymer ?
#
loop_
_entity_poly.entity_id
_entity_poly.type
_entity_poly.pdbx_seq_one_letter_code
_entity_poly.pdbx_strand_id
1 'polypeptide(L)'
;MLPYTIDDAITDPLTCSVEVTIDFGGQKRWLFFATPQLLASAGDFVPGTQVRFHLGEPHMIVVSELTETVIEAVLRDLWEVGCLARHTAPLEQ
;
A
#
# COMPACT_ATOMS: atom_id res chain seq x y z
N MET A 1 -11.10 -14.30 1.34
CA MET A 1 -9.92 -13.43 1.23
C MET A 1 -8.71 -14.32 1.01
N LEU A 2 -7.74 -13.90 0.20
CA LEU A 2 -6.48 -14.62 0.00
C LEU A 2 -5.55 -14.47 1.21
N PRO A 3 -4.64 -15.42 1.48
CA PRO A 3 -3.60 -15.26 2.49
C PRO A 3 -2.71 -14.05 2.18
N TYR A 4 -2.32 -13.31 3.21
CA TYR A 4 -1.40 -12.18 3.07
C TYR A 4 -0.43 -12.10 4.26
N THR A 5 0.63 -11.34 4.09
CA THR A 5 1.63 -11.01 5.11
C THR A 5 1.88 -9.51 5.05
N ILE A 6 1.95 -8.87 6.21
CA ILE A 6 2.44 -7.49 6.32
C ILE A 6 3.95 -7.63 6.51
N ASP A 7 4.72 -7.22 5.53
CA ASP A 7 6.16 -7.47 5.46
C ASP A 7 6.94 -6.48 6.33
N ASP A 8 6.40 -5.27 6.51
CA ASP A 8 6.96 -4.21 7.35
C ASP A 8 6.22 -4.04 8.68
N ALA A 9 6.95 -3.59 9.71
CA ALA A 9 6.33 -3.21 10.97
C ALA A 9 5.58 -1.86 10.85
N ILE A 10 4.38 -1.79 11.43
CA ILE A 10 3.65 -0.53 11.62
C ILE A 10 4.31 0.23 12.78
N THR A 11 5.19 1.18 12.47
CA THR A 11 5.95 1.94 13.49
C THR A 11 5.19 3.14 14.04
N ASP A 12 4.49 3.88 13.18
CA ASP A 12 3.59 4.99 13.53
C ASP A 12 2.38 4.98 12.57
N PRO A 13 1.14 4.73 13.08
CA PRO A 13 -0.07 4.67 12.28
C PRO A 13 -0.35 5.91 11.40
N LEU A 14 0.23 7.07 11.72
CA LEU A 14 -0.03 8.32 10.99
C LEU A 14 1.09 8.75 10.07
N THR A 15 2.29 8.14 10.15
CA THR A 15 3.47 8.62 9.41
C THR A 15 4.28 7.52 8.72
N CYS A 16 3.78 6.28 8.69
CA CYS A 16 4.47 5.16 8.04
C CYS A 16 3.85 4.71 6.71
N SER A 17 4.57 3.79 6.07
CA SER A 17 4.10 2.91 5.00
C SER A 17 4.44 1.48 5.36
N VAL A 18 3.67 0.53 4.84
CA VAL A 18 3.99 -0.90 4.94
C VAL A 18 3.76 -1.61 3.62
N GLU A 19 4.67 -2.51 3.28
CA GLU A 19 4.48 -3.48 2.22
C GLU A 19 3.64 -4.67 2.69
N VAL A 20 2.80 -5.17 1.79
CA VAL A 20 1.92 -6.31 2.01
C VAL A 20 2.03 -7.27 0.84
N THR A 21 2.49 -8.48 1.11
CA THR A 21 2.50 -9.59 0.17
C THR A 21 1.21 -10.40 0.26
N ILE A 22 0.62 -10.74 -0.88
CA ILE A 22 -0.60 -11.55 -1.03
C ILE A 22 -0.28 -12.80 -1.85
N ASP A 23 -0.77 -13.95 -1.39
CA ASP A 23 -0.63 -15.23 -2.08
C ASP A 23 -1.85 -15.52 -2.98
N PHE A 24 -1.65 -15.45 -4.30
CA PHE A 24 -2.64 -15.83 -5.32
C PHE A 24 -2.52 -17.31 -5.73
N GLY A 25 -2.42 -18.22 -4.76
CA GLY A 25 -2.35 -19.66 -5.01
C GLY A 25 -1.00 -20.09 -5.58
N GLY A 26 0.10 -19.59 -4.99
CA GLY A 26 1.48 -19.86 -5.39
C GLY A 26 2.12 -18.72 -6.19
N GLN A 27 1.32 -17.74 -6.66
CA GLN A 27 1.83 -16.51 -7.26
C GLN A 27 1.80 -15.38 -6.22
N LYS A 28 2.96 -14.90 -5.81
CA LYS A 28 3.05 -13.76 -4.89
C LYS A 28 2.83 -12.46 -5.65
N ARG A 29 1.99 -11.61 -5.07
CA ARG A 29 1.76 -10.24 -5.52
C ARG A 29 1.89 -9.32 -4.33
N TRP A 30 2.19 -8.05 -4.54
CA TRP A 30 2.37 -7.11 -3.45
C TRP A 30 1.67 -5.78 -3.73
N LEU A 31 1.36 -5.09 -2.63
CA LEU A 31 0.91 -3.70 -2.60
C LEU A 31 1.46 -3.05 -1.35
N PHE A 32 1.45 -1.72 -1.28
CA PHE A 32 1.86 -1.02 -0.08
C PHE A 32 0.81 0.02 0.34
N PHE A 33 0.69 0.19 1.65
CA PHE A 33 -0.12 1.24 2.25
C PHE A 33 0.77 2.41 2.62
N ALA A 34 0.31 3.63 2.40
CA ALA A 34 1.00 4.85 2.82
C ALA A 34 0.03 5.84 3.45
N THR A 35 0.54 6.64 4.40
CA THR A 35 -0.20 7.73 5.03
C THR A 35 0.05 9.06 4.31
N PRO A 36 -0.92 9.99 4.26
CA PRO A 36 -0.71 11.31 3.67
C PRO A 36 0.49 12.08 4.26
N GLN A 37 0.75 11.94 5.56
CA GLN A 37 1.86 12.60 6.24
C GLN A 37 3.20 12.02 5.80
N LEU A 38 3.30 10.70 5.57
CA LEU A 38 4.48 10.12 4.92
C LEU A 38 4.67 10.71 3.53
N LEU A 39 3.61 10.75 2.71
CA LEU A 39 3.70 11.27 1.34
C LEU A 39 4.07 12.76 1.30
N ALA A 40 3.75 13.53 2.34
CA ALA A 40 4.20 14.92 2.48
C ALA A 40 5.69 15.03 2.82
N SER A 41 6.30 13.99 3.40
CA SER A 41 7.71 13.98 3.80
C SER A 41 8.63 13.21 2.84
N ALA A 42 8.08 12.33 1.99
CA ALA A 42 8.80 11.52 1.01
C ALA A 42 8.39 11.85 -0.45
N GLY A 43 9.16 11.41 -1.43
CA GLY A 43 8.91 11.63 -2.86
C GLY A 43 9.72 12.77 -3.46
N ASP A 44 9.58 12.94 -4.77
CA ASP A 44 10.34 13.91 -5.55
C ASP A 44 9.73 15.30 -5.48
N PHE A 45 10.55 16.34 -5.59
CA PHE A 45 10.06 17.71 -5.61
C PHE A 45 9.63 18.13 -7.02
N VAL A 46 8.48 18.81 -7.12
CA VAL A 46 8.14 19.55 -8.34
C VAL A 46 9.09 20.75 -8.46
N PRO A 47 9.85 20.89 -9.57
CA PRO A 47 10.86 21.93 -9.71
C PRO A 47 10.32 23.34 -9.41
N GLY A 48 11.04 24.08 -8.56
CA GLY A 48 10.67 25.44 -8.17
C GLY A 48 9.54 25.54 -7.13
N THR A 49 9.12 24.44 -6.52
CA THR A 49 8.08 24.41 -5.48
C THR A 49 8.52 23.63 -4.24
N GLN A 50 7.71 23.65 -3.18
CA GLN A 50 7.83 22.76 -2.02
C GLN A 50 6.89 21.55 -2.12
N VAL A 51 6.19 21.37 -3.24
CA VAL A 51 5.26 20.27 -3.45
C VAL A 51 6.04 19.01 -3.79
N ARG A 52 5.72 17.93 -3.09
CA ARG A 52 6.21 16.59 -3.43
C ARG A 52 5.23 15.90 -4.37
N PHE A 53 5.75 15.17 -5.34
CA PHE A 53 4.96 14.32 -6.21
C PHE A 53 5.37 12.86 -6.03
N HIS A 54 4.39 11.99 -6.19
CA HIS A 54 4.53 10.55 -6.22
C HIS A 54 3.89 10.09 -7.53
N LEU A 55 4.63 9.34 -8.33
CA LEU A 55 4.04 8.68 -9.49
C LEU A 55 3.21 7.53 -8.93
N GLY A 56 1.90 7.76 -8.81
CA GLY A 56 0.99 6.83 -8.19
C GLY A 56 0.95 5.51 -8.96
N GLU A 57 1.50 4.47 -8.36
CA GLU A 57 1.42 3.11 -8.88
C GLU A 57 0.08 2.45 -8.50
N PRO A 58 -0.49 1.56 -9.33
CA PRO A 58 -1.75 0.86 -9.01
C PRO A 58 -1.70 0.07 -7.69
N HIS A 59 -0.50 -0.30 -7.24
CA HIS A 59 -0.25 -1.05 -6.02
C HIS A 59 0.08 -0.15 -4.80
N MET A 60 -0.12 1.17 -4.92
CA MET A 60 -0.08 2.13 -3.81
C MET A 60 -1.50 2.41 -3.29
N ILE A 61 -1.74 2.14 -2.00
CA ILE A 61 -3.00 2.44 -1.32
C ILE A 61 -2.77 3.53 -0.27
N VAL A 62 -3.55 4.61 -0.32
CA VAL A 62 -3.43 5.72 0.65
C VAL A 62 -4.55 5.63 1.69
N VAL A 63 -4.18 5.62 2.97
CA VAL A 63 -5.11 5.58 4.11
C VAL A 63 -4.78 6.67 5.12
N SER A 64 -5.79 7.26 5.76
CA SER A 64 -5.58 8.33 6.74
C SER A 64 -4.94 7.85 8.05
N GLU A 65 -5.06 6.56 8.36
CA GLU A 65 -4.47 5.90 9.52
C GLU A 65 -4.19 4.44 9.16
N LEU A 66 -3.01 3.95 9.52
CA LEU A 66 -2.51 2.63 9.15
C LEU A 66 -2.53 1.71 10.37
N THR A 67 -3.42 0.73 10.34
CA THR A 67 -3.53 -0.35 11.34
C THR A 67 -3.76 -1.67 10.62
N GLU A 68 -3.48 -2.79 11.29
CA GLU A 68 -3.79 -4.12 10.74
C GLU A 68 -5.27 -4.27 10.37
N THR A 69 -6.17 -3.73 11.20
CA THR A 69 -7.62 -3.72 10.95
C THR A 69 -7.98 -2.96 9.68
N VAL A 70 -7.35 -1.80 9.44
CA VAL A 70 -7.57 -1.02 8.21
C VAL A 70 -7.03 -1.76 6.99
N ILE A 71 -5.84 -2.35 7.08
CA ILE A 71 -5.26 -3.17 6.01
C ILE A 71 -6.21 -4.32 5.67
N GLU A 72 -6.65 -5.10 6.66
CA GLU A 72 -7.57 -6.22 6.45
C GLU A 72 -8.89 -5.78 5.81
N ALA A 73 -9.48 -4.67 6.28
CA ALA A 73 -10.73 -4.16 5.75
C ALA A 73 -10.60 -3.74 4.27
N VAL A 74 -9.51 -3.05 3.91
CA VAL A 74 -9.28 -2.63 2.52
C VAL A 74 -8.99 -3.82 1.61
N LEU A 75 -8.17 -4.78 2.06
CA LEU A 75 -7.91 -6.02 1.29
C LEU A 75 -9.20 -6.81 1.06
N ARG A 76 -10.06 -6.88 2.07
CA ARG A 76 -11.37 -7.52 1.98
C ARG A 76 -12.26 -6.84 0.95
N ASP A 77 -12.39 -5.52 1.02
CA ASP A 77 -13.20 -4.74 0.08
C ASP A 77 -12.70 -4.95 -1.37
N LEU A 78 -11.40 -4.79 -1.60
CA LEU A 78 -10.77 -5.04 -2.91
C LEU A 78 -11.00 -6.46 -3.43
N TRP A 79 -10.98 -7.46 -2.54
CA TRP A 79 -11.29 -8.84 -2.90
C TRP A 79 -12.77 -9.01 -3.29
N GLU A 80 -13.69 -8.48 -2.48
CA GLU A 80 -15.13 -8.60 -2.67
C GLU A 80 -15.60 -7.91 -3.97
N VAL A 81 -15.01 -6.76 -4.31
CA VAL A 81 -15.32 -6.05 -5.57
C VAL A 81 -14.51 -6.55 -6.77
N GLY A 82 -13.65 -7.55 -6.60
CA GLY A 82 -12.84 -8.15 -7.68
C GLY A 82 -11.71 -7.27 -8.20
N CYS A 83 -11.27 -6.27 -7.41
CA CYS A 83 -10.25 -5.30 -7.80
C CYS A 83 -8.85 -5.60 -7.25
N LEU A 84 -8.70 -6.60 -6.38
CA LEU A 84 -7.43 -6.88 -5.69
C LEU A 84 -6.26 -7.14 -6.64
N ALA A 85 -6.46 -7.93 -7.70
CA ALA A 85 -5.41 -8.21 -8.69
C ALA A 85 -4.95 -6.94 -9.44
N ARG A 86 -5.86 -6.00 -9.67
CA ARG A 86 -5.57 -4.71 -10.34
C ARG A 86 -4.78 -3.75 -9.45
N HIS A 87 -4.94 -3.86 -8.13
CA HIS A 87 -4.27 -3.01 -7.14
C HIS A 87 -3.05 -3.70 -6.50
N THR A 88 -2.48 -4.67 -7.19
CA THR A 88 -1.28 -5.38 -6.77
C THR A 88 -0.34 -5.52 -7.94
N ALA A 89 0.96 -5.53 -7.68
CA ALA A 89 2.00 -5.86 -8.65
C ALA A 89 2.51 -7.29 -8.43
N PRO A 90 2.99 -8.01 -9.47
CA PRO A 90 3.75 -9.24 -9.26
C PRO A 90 4.93 -8.98 -8.32
N LEU A 91 5.15 -9.88 -7.36
CA LEU A 91 6.37 -9.87 -6.55
C LEU A 91 7.43 -10.65 -7.34
N GLU A 92 8.28 -9.93 -8.08
CA GLU A 92 9.43 -10.53 -8.76
C GLU A 92 10.41 -11.04 -7.70
N GLN A 93 10.87 -12.28 -7.85
CA GLN A 93 11.85 -12.93 -6.96
C GLN A 93 13.27 -12.66 -7.43
#